data_AF-A0A7Y5UZZ6-F1
#
_entry.id   AF-A0A7Y5UZZ6-F1
#
_cell.length_a   1.000
_cell.length_b   1.000
_cell.length_c   1.000
_cell.angle_alpha   90.00
_cell.angle_beta   90.00
_cell.angle_gamma   90.00
#
_symmetry.space_group_name_H-M   'P 1'
#
loop_
_entity.id
_entity.type
_entity.pdbx_description
1 polymer ?
#
loop_
_entity_poly.entity_id
_entity_poly.type
_entity_poly.pdbx_seq_one_letter_code
_entity_poly.pdbx_strand_id
1 'polypeptide(L)'
;MIQGDSFRLIVRRGPQPNQSYDLNKDIVTLGRDITNDIVINDPEVSRHHMRLTRGASGFSVEDLGSTNGTFVNGQRLSGARPMRPGDMIGLGETVTLTYEVMSAARPAEDAPGALTSPAARPAAPAPQPFVQPQPQPLQPQAQPQYGGYQSPAPQPQSGYSPYSPQANANPVGVNPVGEIGADYDPYAAREEGGSNTTRLILIGCAGLSLFCCCSSVLGLVLVDQLCLWNKIPIVYDVLRALGYVMVACN
;
A
#
# COMPACT_ATOMS: atom_id res chain seq x y z
N MET A 1 31.95 6.24 22.24
CA MET A 1 30.56 6.04 21.82
C MET A 1 30.56 4.91 20.81
N ILE A 2 30.03 3.74 21.17
CA ILE A 2 30.04 2.58 20.25
C ILE A 2 28.97 2.88 19.20
N GLN A 3 29.40 3.10 17.95
CA GLN A 3 28.49 3.20 16.82
C GLN A 3 27.76 1.85 16.71
N GLY A 4 26.47 1.85 17.03
CA GLY A 4 25.61 0.67 16.90
C GLY A 4 25.18 0.47 15.44
N ASP A 5 24.80 -0.76 15.11
CA ASP A 5 24.19 -1.04 13.81
C ASP A 5 22.91 -0.20 13.63
N SER A 6 22.80 0.46 12.48
CA SER A 6 21.62 1.23 12.09
C SER A 6 20.81 0.45 11.08
N PHE A 7 19.49 0.43 11.27
CA PHE A 7 18.56 -0.38 10.50
C PHE A 7 17.65 0.53 9.69
N ARG A 8 17.42 0.22 8.41
CA ARG A 8 16.54 1.00 7.56
C ARG A 8 15.65 0.13 6.67
N LEU A 9 14.48 0.66 6.33
CA LEU A 9 13.66 0.18 5.23
C LEU A 9 13.75 1.15 4.06
N ILE A 10 13.92 0.64 2.84
CA ILE A 10 13.91 1.44 1.62
C ILE A 10 12.75 0.99 0.74
N VAL A 11 11.91 1.91 0.31
CA VAL A 11 10.85 1.63 -0.66
C VAL A 11 11.47 1.41 -2.04
N ARG A 12 11.36 0.19 -2.57
CA ARG A 12 11.78 -0.14 -3.94
C ARG A 12 10.65 0.08 -4.94
N ARG A 13 9.42 -0.26 -4.55
CA ARG A 13 8.20 -0.11 -5.34
C ARG A 13 7.07 0.38 -4.44
N GLY A 14 6.25 1.30 -4.93
CA GLY A 14 5.12 1.86 -4.18
C GLY A 14 4.90 3.35 -4.48
N PRO A 15 4.06 4.04 -3.69
CA PRO A 15 3.70 5.45 -3.92
C PRO A 15 4.89 6.42 -3.77
N GLN A 16 5.92 6.03 -3.01
CA GLN A 16 7.10 6.85 -2.73
C GLN A 16 8.39 6.04 -2.94
N PRO A 17 8.81 5.78 -4.19
CA PRO A 17 10.03 5.01 -4.47
C PRO A 17 11.28 5.72 -3.95
N ASN A 18 12.25 4.94 -3.49
CA ASN A 18 13.51 5.35 -2.87
C ASN A 18 13.40 6.08 -1.52
N GLN A 19 12.21 6.24 -0.97
CA GLN A 19 12.03 6.73 0.39
C GLN A 19 12.67 5.75 1.38
N SER A 20 13.49 6.25 2.30
CA SER A 20 14.10 5.46 3.38
C SER A 20 13.49 5.82 4.73
N TYR A 21 13.33 4.81 5.58
CA TYR A 21 12.83 4.93 6.94
C TYR A 21 13.80 4.29 7.91
N ASP A 22 14.34 5.06 8.85
CA ASP A 22 15.22 4.56 9.90
C ASP A 22 14.42 3.90 11.02
N LEU A 23 14.81 2.68 11.38
CA LEU A 23 14.15 1.88 12.40
C LEU A 23 14.80 2.12 13.77
N ASN A 24 14.39 3.21 14.42
CA ASN A 24 14.97 3.68 15.68
C ASN A 24 14.18 3.26 16.93
N LYS A 25 13.05 2.58 16.77
CA LYS A 25 12.17 2.13 17.87
C LYS A 25 12.24 0.62 18.05
N ASP A 26 11.89 0.14 19.25
CA ASP A 26 11.81 -1.30 19.51
C ASP A 26 10.61 -1.95 18.81
N ILE A 27 9.52 -1.21 18.65
CA ILE A 27 8.36 -1.62 17.85
C ILE A 27 8.10 -0.53 16.83
N VAL A 28 7.99 -0.92 15.56
CA VAL A 28 7.66 -0.02 14.45
C VAL A 28 6.46 -0.60 13.73
N THR A 29 5.40 0.19 13.60
CA THR A 29 4.18 -0.18 12.88
C THR A 29 4.18 0.39 11.48
N LEU A 30 3.68 -0.40 10.52
CA LEU A 30 3.59 -0.05 9.10
C LEU A 30 2.16 -0.27 8.61
N GLY A 31 1.63 0.73 7.90
CA GLY A 31 0.30 0.65 7.32
C GLY A 31 -0.10 1.95 6.61
N ARG A 32 -1.32 1.98 6.09
CA ARG A 32 -1.86 3.18 5.42
C ARG A 32 -2.42 4.21 6.40
N ASP A 33 -2.78 3.80 7.60
CA ASP A 33 -3.32 4.72 8.60
C ASP A 33 -2.22 5.67 9.10
N ILE A 34 -2.57 6.94 9.35
CA ILE A 34 -1.65 7.98 9.82
C ILE A 34 -1.12 7.72 11.24
N THR A 35 -1.78 6.82 11.97
CA THR A 35 -1.38 6.42 13.33
C THR A 35 -0.16 5.49 13.36
N ASN A 36 0.27 4.94 12.23
CA ASN A 36 1.47 4.09 12.17
C ASN A 36 2.75 4.90 12.16
N ASP A 37 3.85 4.28 12.59
CA ASP A 37 5.18 4.91 12.56
C ASP A 37 5.67 5.18 11.14
N ILE A 38 5.38 4.28 10.21
CA ILE A 38 5.65 4.45 8.79
C ILE A 38 4.33 4.33 8.02
N VAL A 39 3.97 5.41 7.36
CA VAL A 39 2.71 5.54 6.62
C VAL A 39 2.97 5.30 5.14
N ILE A 40 2.36 4.26 4.58
CA ILE A 40 2.40 3.97 3.15
C ILE A 40 1.00 4.20 2.58
N ASN A 41 0.82 5.29 1.85
CA ASN A 41 -0.48 5.65 1.26
C ASN A 41 -0.75 4.86 -0.03
N ASP A 42 -1.12 3.60 0.13
CA ASP A 42 -1.44 2.69 -0.97
C ASP A 42 -2.72 1.88 -0.67
N PRO A 43 -3.67 1.74 -1.61
CA PRO A 43 -4.93 1.04 -1.39
C PRO A 43 -4.78 -0.44 -1.04
N GLU A 44 -3.72 -1.12 -1.49
CA GLU A 44 -3.46 -2.52 -1.13
C GLU A 44 -2.85 -2.67 0.27
N VAL A 45 -2.41 -1.56 0.86
CA VAL A 45 -1.88 -1.54 2.22
C VAL A 45 -3.03 -1.35 3.22
N SER A 46 -3.19 -2.33 4.11
CA SER A 46 -4.12 -2.27 5.24
C SER A 46 -3.79 -1.12 6.20
N ARG A 47 -4.81 -0.65 6.94
CA ARG A 47 -4.66 0.44 7.91
C ARG A 47 -3.52 0.18 8.90
N HIS A 48 -3.53 -0.97 9.55
CA HIS A 48 -2.40 -1.53 10.27
C HIS A 48 -2.02 -2.82 9.56
N HIS A 49 -0.91 -2.82 8.82
CA HIS A 49 -0.57 -3.91 7.93
C HIS A 49 0.38 -4.89 8.58
N MET A 50 1.49 -4.37 9.11
CA MET A 50 2.51 -5.19 9.74
C MET A 50 3.19 -4.44 10.90
N ARG A 51 3.83 -5.24 11.75
CA ARG A 51 4.64 -4.81 12.87
C ARG A 51 6.06 -5.32 12.68
N LEU A 52 7.02 -4.46 12.96
CA LEU A 52 8.41 -4.84 13.16
C LEU A 52 8.73 -4.80 14.65
N THR A 53 9.36 -5.85 15.16
CA THR A 53 9.81 -5.94 16.55
C THR A 53 11.32 -6.12 16.60
N ARG A 54 12.00 -5.28 17.37
CA ARG A 54 13.45 -5.35 17.55
C ARG A 54 13.79 -6.52 18.46
N GLY A 55 14.62 -7.43 17.94
CA GLY A 55 15.26 -8.51 18.69
C GLY A 55 16.74 -8.21 18.94
N ALA A 56 17.46 -9.23 19.44
CA ALA A 56 18.86 -9.10 19.83
C ALA A 56 19.82 -8.78 18.66
N SER A 57 19.49 -9.19 17.44
CA SER A 57 20.36 -9.09 16.26
C SER A 57 19.75 -8.35 15.07
N GLY A 58 18.55 -7.78 15.23
CA GLY A 58 17.82 -7.11 14.15
C GLY A 58 16.32 -7.10 14.38
N PHE A 59 15.54 -6.87 13.33
CA PHE A 59 14.08 -6.85 13.40
C PHE A 59 13.45 -8.17 12.97
N SER A 60 12.33 -8.52 13.59
CA SER A 60 11.38 -9.51 13.08
C SER A 60 10.15 -8.81 12.51
N VAL A 61 9.58 -9.37 11.44
CA VAL A 61 8.34 -8.89 10.82
C VAL A 61 7.19 -9.81 11.17
N GLU A 62 6.03 -9.23 11.43
CA GLU A 62 4.78 -9.91 11.72
C GLU A 62 3.63 -9.21 10.99
N ASP A 63 2.80 -9.97 10.30
CA ASP A 63 1.59 -9.47 9.65
C ASP A 63 0.45 -9.31 10.68
N LEU A 64 -0.26 -8.18 10.64
CA LEU A 64 -1.34 -7.87 11.60
C LEU A 64 -2.73 -8.24 11.08
N GLY A 65 -2.82 -9.25 10.20
CA GLY A 65 -4.07 -9.65 9.55
C GLY A 65 -4.40 -8.75 8.36
N SER A 66 -3.39 -8.42 7.55
CA SER A 66 -3.59 -7.59 6.38
C SER A 66 -4.44 -8.32 5.32
N THR A 67 -5.26 -7.56 4.59
CA THR A 67 -6.17 -8.13 3.58
C THR A 67 -5.42 -8.87 2.47
N ASN A 68 -4.34 -8.27 1.97
CA ASN A 68 -3.57 -8.82 0.84
C ASN A 68 -2.36 -9.66 1.30
N GLY A 69 -2.01 -9.61 2.59
CA GLY A 69 -0.86 -10.31 3.15
C GLY A 69 0.46 -9.54 3.02
N THR A 70 1.36 -9.86 3.95
CA THR A 70 2.78 -9.51 3.89
C THR A 70 3.58 -10.67 3.29
N PHE A 71 4.53 -10.34 2.40
CA PHE A 71 5.42 -11.31 1.75
C PHE A 71 6.88 -10.99 2.08
N VAL A 72 7.70 -12.00 2.33
CA VAL A 72 9.15 -11.84 2.51
C VAL A 72 9.86 -12.68 1.46
N ASN A 73 10.62 -12.03 0.59
CA ASN A 73 11.29 -12.65 -0.57
C ASN A 73 10.32 -13.50 -1.43
N GLY A 74 9.10 -12.98 -1.63
CA GLY A 74 8.03 -13.63 -2.40
C GLY A 74 7.25 -14.72 -1.65
N GLN A 75 7.62 -15.06 -0.42
CA GLN A 75 6.88 -16.03 0.40
C GLN A 75 5.93 -15.32 1.35
N ARG A 76 4.64 -15.71 1.33
CA ARG A 76 3.64 -15.14 2.24
C ARG A 76 3.98 -15.48 3.69
N LEU A 77 3.89 -14.49 4.55
CA LEU A 77 4.18 -14.61 5.96
C LEU A 77 3.02 -15.32 6.68
N SER A 78 3.33 -16.28 7.55
CA SER A 78 2.36 -17.03 8.37
C SER A 78 2.48 -16.78 9.87
N GLY A 79 3.44 -15.94 10.28
CA GLY A 79 3.71 -15.57 11.67
C GLY A 79 4.96 -14.70 11.78
N ALA A 80 5.40 -14.38 13.00
CA ALA A 80 6.59 -13.57 13.20
C ALA A 80 7.84 -14.25 12.64
N ARG A 81 8.60 -13.55 11.77
CA ARG A 81 9.82 -14.06 11.13
C ARG A 81 10.99 -13.07 11.31
N PRO A 82 12.17 -13.52 11.75
CA PRO A 82 13.35 -12.67 11.78
C PRO A 82 13.79 -12.28 10.36
N MET A 83 14.10 -11.00 10.17
CA MET A 83 14.56 -10.45 8.89
C MET A 83 16.09 -10.49 8.79
N ARG A 84 16.58 -10.63 7.56
CA ARG A 84 18.00 -10.61 7.23
C ARG A 84 18.31 -9.39 6.36
N PRO A 85 19.52 -8.79 6.48
CA PRO A 85 19.93 -7.70 5.59
C PRO A 85 19.75 -8.10 4.12
N GLY A 86 19.11 -7.23 3.35
CA GLY A 86 18.74 -7.46 1.95
C GLY A 86 17.35 -8.05 1.73
N ASP A 87 16.64 -8.49 2.78
CA ASP A 87 15.30 -9.07 2.62
C ASP A 87 14.32 -8.07 1.97
N MET A 88 13.56 -8.57 1.00
CA MET A 88 12.52 -7.82 0.31
C MET A 88 11.16 -8.13 0.94
N ILE A 89 10.48 -7.10 1.41
CA ILE A 89 9.18 -7.19 2.06
C ILE A 89 8.12 -6.63 1.11
N GLY A 90 7.21 -7.47 0.64
CA GLY A 90 6.06 -7.08 -0.16
C GLY A 90 4.85 -6.83 0.73
N LEU A 91 4.11 -5.75 0.44
CA LEU A 91 2.80 -5.46 1.02
C LEU A 91 1.81 -5.51 -0.14
N GLY A 92 1.01 -6.59 -0.23
CA GLY A 92 0.28 -6.88 -1.47
C GLY A 92 1.21 -7.05 -2.68
N GLU A 93 0.79 -6.58 -3.85
CA GLU A 93 1.54 -6.71 -5.12
C GLU A 93 2.18 -5.39 -5.57
N THR A 94 1.68 -4.28 -5.05
CA THR A 94 2.04 -2.92 -5.46
C THR A 94 3.25 -2.36 -4.71
N VAL A 95 3.45 -2.74 -3.45
CA VAL A 95 4.49 -2.16 -2.58
C VAL A 95 5.57 -3.18 -2.24
N THR A 96 6.83 -2.78 -2.39
CA THR A 96 8.00 -3.59 -2.01
C THR A 96 9.03 -2.73 -1.30
N LEU A 97 9.47 -3.19 -0.14
CA LEU A 97 10.46 -2.58 0.73
C LEU A 97 11.71 -3.47 0.77
N THR A 98 12.89 -2.91 0.95
CA THR A 98 14.13 -3.66 1.25
C THR A 98 14.61 -3.29 2.64
N TYR A 99 14.95 -4.30 3.44
CA TYR A 99 15.58 -4.12 4.72
C TYR A 99 17.09 -4.07 4.59
N GLU A 100 17.71 -3.02 5.12
CA GLU A 100 19.17 -2.85 5.08
C GLU A 100 19.71 -2.56 6.47
N VAL A 101 20.94 -3.01 6.71
CA VAL A 101 21.69 -2.77 7.94
C VAL A 101 22.96 -2.03 7.57
N MET A 102 23.09 -0.80 8.06
CA MET A 102 24.33 -0.04 8.00
C MET A 102 25.08 -0.32 9.29
N SER A 103 26.00 -1.27 9.20
CA SER A 103 26.98 -1.49 10.27
C SER A 103 28.04 -0.40 10.18
N ALA A 104 28.31 0.24 11.31
CA ALA A 104 29.47 1.10 11.44
C ALA A 104 30.71 0.21 11.45
N ALA A 105 31.31 0.03 10.27
CA ALA A 105 32.43 -0.87 10.05
C ALA A 105 33.53 -0.68 11.11
N ARG A 106 33.79 -1.73 11.90
CA ARG A 106 35.17 -2.00 12.27
C ARG A 106 35.86 -2.44 10.97
N PRO A 107 37.02 -1.88 10.60
CA PRO A 107 37.84 -2.48 9.57
C PRO A 107 38.04 -3.95 9.92
N ALA A 108 37.87 -4.84 8.95
CA ALA A 108 38.20 -6.24 9.08
C ALA A 108 39.73 -6.38 9.22
N GLU A 109 40.25 -6.16 10.43
CA GLU A 109 41.59 -6.53 10.84
C GLU A 109 41.48 -7.76 11.73
N ASP A 110 41.58 -8.95 11.11
CA ASP A 110 42.62 -9.95 11.40
C ASP A 110 42.18 -11.31 10.83
N ALA A 111 42.48 -11.54 9.55
CA ALA A 111 42.56 -12.88 8.99
C ALA A 111 44.00 -13.10 8.51
N PRO A 112 44.89 -13.68 9.34
CA PRO A 112 46.18 -14.14 8.86
C PRO A 112 45.94 -15.26 7.86
N GLY A 113 46.50 -15.10 6.66
CA GLY A 113 46.50 -16.13 5.65
C GLY A 113 47.06 -17.45 6.18
N ALA A 114 46.34 -18.53 5.95
CA ALA A 114 46.88 -19.87 5.92
C ALA A 114 46.45 -20.53 4.61
N LEU A 115 47.31 -20.37 3.60
CA LEU A 115 47.46 -21.33 2.53
C LEU A 115 47.70 -22.70 3.17
N THR A 116 46.74 -23.63 3.07
CA THR A 116 46.99 -25.08 3.03
C THR A 116 45.69 -25.81 2.66
N SER A 117 45.55 -26.12 1.38
CA SER A 117 45.00 -27.43 1.01
C SER A 117 46.09 -28.46 1.31
N PRO A 118 45.77 -29.57 1.98
CA PRO A 118 45.67 -30.81 1.22
C PRO A 118 44.59 -31.80 1.69
N ALA A 119 44.25 -32.69 0.77
CA ALA A 119 43.69 -34.03 0.96
C ALA A 119 42.17 -34.18 1.18
N ALA A 120 41.52 -34.56 0.06
CA ALA A 120 40.66 -35.74 -0.07
C ALA A 120 39.68 -36.03 1.08
N ARG A 121 38.42 -35.62 0.90
CA ARG A 121 37.30 -36.34 1.51
C ARG A 121 37.02 -37.60 0.67
N PRO A 122 36.72 -38.75 1.30
CA PRO A 122 36.23 -39.93 0.58
C PRO A 122 35.02 -39.58 -0.26
N ALA A 123 34.97 -40.12 -1.48
CA ALA A 123 33.85 -39.99 -2.40
C ALA A 123 32.52 -40.26 -1.67
N ALA A 124 31.57 -39.34 -1.84
CA ALA A 124 30.20 -39.54 -1.43
C ALA A 124 29.66 -40.86 -2.03
N PRO A 125 28.79 -41.60 -1.31
CA PRO A 125 28.08 -42.72 -1.89
C PRO A 125 27.33 -42.26 -3.15
N ALA A 126 27.35 -43.09 -4.19
CA ALA A 126 26.67 -42.83 -5.46
C ALA A 126 25.21 -42.36 -5.24
N PRO A 127 24.68 -41.48 -6.11
CA PRO A 127 23.29 -41.07 -6.05
C PRO A 127 22.41 -42.33 -6.16
N GLN A 128 21.63 -42.60 -5.10
CA GLN A 128 20.59 -43.62 -5.17
C GLN A 128 19.61 -43.20 -6.28
N PRO A 129 19.12 -44.14 -7.10
CA PRO A 129 18.04 -43.84 -8.04
C PRO A 129 16.89 -43.22 -7.26
N PHE A 130 16.50 -42.00 -7.62
CA PHE A 130 15.28 -41.40 -7.11
C PHE A 130 14.14 -42.34 -7.46
N VAL A 131 13.62 -43.07 -6.47
CA VAL A 131 12.35 -43.78 -6.61
C VAL A 131 11.31 -42.67 -6.71
N GLN A 132 10.88 -42.36 -7.94
CA GLN A 132 9.74 -41.48 -8.15
C GLN A 132 8.55 -42.09 -7.39
N PRO A 133 7.87 -41.35 -6.51
CA PRO A 133 6.59 -41.79 -6.00
C PRO A 133 5.67 -41.99 -7.20
N GLN A 134 5.27 -43.23 -7.48
CA GLN A 134 4.26 -43.50 -8.50
C GLN A 134 3.01 -42.67 -8.15
N PRO A 135 2.40 -41.94 -9.10
CA PRO A 135 1.12 -41.31 -8.87
C PRO A 135 0.13 -42.40 -8.47
N GLN A 136 -0.34 -42.35 -7.22
CA GLN A 136 -1.45 -43.19 -6.81
C GLN A 136 -2.64 -42.82 -7.70
N PRO A 137 -3.34 -43.80 -8.32
CA PRO A 137 -4.59 -43.49 -8.97
C PRO A 137 -5.51 -42.83 -7.93
N LEU A 138 -6.02 -41.65 -8.28
CA LEU A 138 -7.00 -40.90 -7.50
C LEU A 138 -8.15 -41.86 -7.14
N GLN A 139 -8.15 -42.37 -5.90
CA GLN A 139 -9.33 -43.00 -5.36
C GLN A 139 -10.37 -41.90 -5.21
N PRO A 140 -11.61 -42.07 -5.74
CA PRO A 140 -12.69 -41.15 -5.45
C PRO A 140 -12.87 -41.09 -3.93
N GLN A 141 -12.52 -39.97 -3.32
CA GLN A 141 -12.82 -39.74 -1.91
C GLN A 141 -14.34 -39.79 -1.77
N ALA A 142 -14.83 -40.73 -0.95
CA ALA A 142 -16.25 -40.80 -0.61
C ALA A 142 -16.67 -39.44 -0.04
N GLN A 143 -17.61 -38.79 -0.70
CA GLN A 143 -18.19 -37.53 -0.24
C GLN A 143 -18.79 -37.76 1.16
N PRO A 144 -18.55 -36.87 2.14
CA PRO A 144 -19.27 -36.93 3.40
C PRO A 144 -20.76 -36.75 3.10
N GLN A 145 -21.54 -37.80 3.39
CA GLN A 145 -23.00 -37.81 3.28
C GLN A 145 -23.56 -36.81 4.29
N TYR A 146 -23.81 -35.58 3.84
CA TYR A 146 -24.54 -34.59 4.62
C TYR A 146 -25.93 -35.15 4.92
N GLY A 147 -26.19 -35.41 6.21
CA GLY A 147 -27.50 -35.80 6.70
C GLY A 147 -28.54 -34.77 6.27
N GLY A 148 -29.62 -35.26 5.66
CA GLY A 148 -30.71 -34.43 5.17
C GLY A 148 -31.37 -33.67 6.32
N TYR A 149 -31.44 -32.35 6.19
CA TYR A 149 -32.37 -31.55 6.97
C TYR A 149 -33.78 -31.81 6.40
N GLN A 150 -34.61 -32.51 7.17
CA GLN A 150 -36.05 -32.52 6.92
C GLN A 150 -36.61 -31.15 7.30
N SER A 151 -37.19 -30.46 6.33
CA SER A 151 -37.96 -29.23 6.56
C SER A 151 -39.14 -29.52 7.50
N PRO A 152 -39.41 -28.70 8.52
CA PRO A 152 -40.67 -28.77 9.27
C PRO A 152 -41.84 -28.36 8.37
N ALA A 153 -42.97 -29.06 8.50
CA ALA A 153 -44.19 -28.79 7.76
C ALA A 153 -44.79 -27.40 8.10
N PRO A 154 -45.45 -26.71 7.15
CA PRO A 154 -46.12 -25.43 7.42
C PRO A 154 -47.34 -25.62 8.33
N GLN A 155 -47.44 -24.82 9.39
CA GLN A 155 -48.64 -24.72 10.23
C GLN A 155 -49.73 -23.87 9.53
N PRO A 156 -51.03 -24.18 9.70
CA PRO A 156 -52.11 -23.42 9.08
C PRO A 156 -52.33 -22.05 9.73
N GLN A 157 -52.51 -21.02 8.89
CA GLN A 157 -52.78 -19.63 9.28
C GLN A 157 -54.19 -19.48 9.90
N SER A 158 -54.26 -18.93 11.12
CA SER A 158 -55.50 -18.45 11.73
C SER A 158 -55.82 -17.05 11.19
N GLY A 159 -57.02 -16.87 10.68
CA GLY A 159 -57.47 -15.66 10.01
C GLY A 159 -57.64 -14.45 10.93
N TYR A 160 -57.41 -13.26 10.37
CA TYR A 160 -57.80 -11.99 10.95
C TYR A 160 -58.72 -11.24 9.97
N SER A 161 -59.85 -10.77 10.52
CA SER A 161 -60.89 -9.97 9.89
C SER A 161 -60.46 -8.49 9.78
N PRO A 162 -61.00 -7.68 8.85
CA PRO A 162 -60.50 -6.34 8.57
C PRO A 162 -61.22 -5.26 9.39
N TYR A 163 -60.45 -4.29 9.92
CA TYR A 163 -60.96 -2.97 10.28
C TYR A 163 -60.55 -1.96 9.20
N SER A 164 -61.54 -1.18 8.75
CA SER A 164 -61.41 -0.12 7.74
C SER A 164 -60.80 1.18 8.30
N PRO A 165 -60.03 1.95 7.51
CA PRO A 165 -59.60 3.29 7.90
C PRO A 165 -60.35 4.39 7.13
N GLN A 166 -60.79 5.43 7.86
CA GLN A 166 -61.28 6.68 7.27
C GLN A 166 -60.15 7.68 7.02
N ALA A 167 -60.28 8.34 5.88
CA ALA A 167 -59.42 9.29 5.21
C ALA A 167 -58.70 10.35 6.08
N ASN A 168 -57.44 10.61 5.75
CA ASN A 168 -56.96 11.97 5.64
C ASN A 168 -55.98 12.11 4.45
N ALA A 169 -56.13 13.20 3.71
CA ALA A 169 -55.55 13.47 2.42
C ALA A 169 -54.20 14.21 2.52
N ASN A 170 -53.19 13.77 1.76
CA ASN A 170 -52.54 14.57 0.70
C ASN A 170 -51.36 13.83 0.04
N PRO A 171 -51.01 14.16 -1.22
CA PRO A 171 -50.43 13.19 -2.16
C PRO A 171 -48.94 13.44 -2.42
N VAL A 172 -48.16 12.36 -2.54
CA VAL A 172 -46.94 12.35 -3.37
C VAL A 172 -46.96 11.08 -4.21
N GLY A 173 -47.02 11.26 -5.52
CA GLY A 173 -47.21 10.20 -6.50
C GLY A 173 -46.04 9.23 -6.55
N VAL A 174 -46.35 7.94 -6.43
CA VAL A 174 -45.50 6.82 -6.81
C VAL A 174 -45.98 6.27 -8.15
N ASN A 175 -45.07 6.19 -9.12
CA ASN A 175 -45.24 5.33 -10.30
C ASN A 175 -44.91 3.87 -9.92
N PRO A 176 -45.54 2.86 -10.55
CA PRO A 176 -45.51 1.48 -10.10
C PRO A 176 -44.20 0.75 -10.46
N VAL A 177 -43.81 -0.16 -9.56
CA VAL A 177 -42.68 -1.08 -9.66
C VAL A 177 -42.93 -2.09 -10.78
N GLY A 178 -42.01 -2.11 -11.76
CA GLY A 178 -41.87 -3.18 -12.74
C GLY A 178 -40.89 -4.23 -12.23
N GLU A 179 -41.40 -5.44 -12.08
CA GLU A 179 -40.70 -6.71 -11.91
C GLU A 179 -39.71 -6.96 -13.05
N ILE A 180 -38.46 -7.34 -12.75
CA ILE A 180 -37.67 -8.32 -13.51
C ILE A 180 -36.49 -8.81 -12.65
N GLY A 181 -36.41 -10.12 -12.48
CA GLY A 181 -35.27 -10.78 -11.85
C GLY A 181 -34.00 -10.62 -12.68
N ALA A 182 -32.90 -10.37 -11.99
CA ALA A 182 -31.56 -10.44 -12.55
C ALA A 182 -30.75 -11.44 -11.73
N ASP A 183 -30.45 -12.55 -12.41
CA ASP A 183 -29.22 -13.34 -12.33
C ASP A 183 -28.09 -12.62 -11.57
N TYR A 184 -27.68 -13.19 -10.44
CA TYR A 184 -26.57 -12.69 -9.63
C TYR A 184 -25.28 -13.38 -10.08
N ASP A 185 -24.49 -12.70 -10.90
CA ASP A 185 -23.15 -13.13 -11.32
C ASP A 185 -22.10 -12.67 -10.27
N PRO A 186 -21.46 -13.60 -9.52
CA PRO A 186 -20.45 -13.26 -8.52
C PRO A 186 -19.10 -12.80 -9.11
N TYR A 187 -18.94 -12.79 -10.44
CA TYR A 187 -17.73 -12.32 -11.13
C TYR A 187 -17.94 -11.05 -11.97
N ALA A 188 -19.10 -10.40 -11.88
CA ALA A 188 -19.28 -9.07 -12.44
C ALA A 188 -18.29 -8.10 -11.76
N ALA A 189 -17.20 -7.80 -12.46
CA ALA A 189 -16.20 -6.85 -12.02
C ALA A 189 -16.89 -5.53 -11.66
N ARG A 190 -16.67 -5.07 -10.43
CA ARG A 190 -17.19 -3.80 -9.93
C ARG A 190 -16.49 -2.66 -10.66
N GLU A 191 -16.94 -2.32 -11.86
CA GLU A 191 -16.64 -1.04 -12.49
C GLU A 191 -17.47 0.08 -11.85
N GLU A 192 -17.33 0.30 -10.55
CA GLU A 192 -18.05 1.38 -9.87
C GLU A 192 -17.14 2.18 -8.92
N GLY A 193 -16.79 3.40 -9.35
CA GLY A 193 -16.28 4.44 -8.46
C GLY A 193 -15.40 5.54 -9.06
N GLY A 194 -15.11 5.56 -10.37
CA GLY A 194 -14.13 6.50 -10.95
C GLY A 194 -14.58 7.95 -11.14
N SER A 195 -15.87 8.28 -10.97
CA SER A 195 -16.39 9.59 -11.38
C SER A 195 -16.10 10.70 -10.35
N ASN A 196 -16.31 10.44 -9.06
CA ASN A 196 -16.27 11.51 -8.05
C ASN A 196 -14.84 11.87 -7.63
N THR A 197 -13.96 10.88 -7.46
CA THR A 197 -12.56 11.12 -7.08
C THR A 197 -11.78 11.82 -8.19
N THR A 198 -11.96 11.41 -9.45
CA THR A 198 -11.33 12.05 -10.61
C THR A 198 -11.81 13.49 -10.78
N ARG A 199 -13.11 13.75 -10.57
CA ARG A 199 -13.66 15.12 -10.58
C ARG A 199 -13.07 15.99 -9.47
N LEU A 200 -12.93 15.46 -8.25
CA LEU A 200 -12.33 16.20 -7.13
C LEU A 200 -10.84 16.50 -7.37
N ILE A 201 -10.09 15.57 -7.96
CA ILE A 201 -8.68 15.79 -8.34
C ILE A 201 -8.58 16.87 -9.42
N LEU A 202 -9.43 16.81 -10.45
CA LEU A 202 -9.42 17.81 -11.53
C LEU A 202 -9.80 19.21 -11.02
N ILE A 203 -10.79 19.32 -10.14
CA ILE A 203 -11.17 20.59 -9.51
C ILE A 203 -10.02 21.14 -8.64
N GLY A 204 -9.35 20.27 -7.88
CA GLY A 204 -8.18 20.65 -7.08
C GLY A 204 -7.01 21.14 -7.92
N CYS A 205 -6.66 20.42 -8.99
CA CYS A 205 -5.59 20.80 -9.91
C CYS A 205 -5.88 22.12 -10.64
N ALA A 206 -7.12 22.34 -11.08
CA ALA A 206 -7.53 23.59 -11.71
C ALA A 206 -7.47 24.77 -10.74
N GLY A 207 -7.94 24.57 -9.50
CA GLY A 207 -7.87 25.59 -8.43
C GLY A 207 -6.43 25.96 -8.06
N LEU A 208 -5.56 24.96 -7.88
CA LEU A 208 -4.15 25.18 -7.56
C LEU A 208 -3.41 25.90 -8.70
N SER A 209 -3.69 25.53 -9.94
CA SER A 209 -3.09 26.18 -11.12
C SER A 209 -3.52 27.64 -11.24
N LEU A 210 -4.81 27.92 -11.03
CA LEU A 210 -5.34 29.29 -11.04
C LEU A 210 -4.75 30.13 -9.91
N PHE A 211 -4.66 29.57 -8.70
CA PHE A 211 -4.05 30.25 -7.55
C PHE A 211 -2.56 30.55 -7.80
N CYS A 212 -1.82 29.60 -8.37
CA CYS A 212 -0.42 29.78 -8.74
C CYS A 212 -0.23 30.90 -9.77
N CYS A 213 -1.04 30.89 -10.85
CA CYS A 213 -1.04 31.95 -11.85
C CYS A 213 -1.38 33.33 -11.24
N CYS A 214 -2.43 33.42 -10.41
CA CYS A 214 -2.81 34.66 -9.75
C CYS A 214 -1.72 35.19 -8.82
N SER A 215 -1.10 34.32 -8.00
CA SER A 215 -0.01 34.72 -7.11
C SER A 215 1.21 35.23 -7.86
N SER A 216 1.51 34.66 -9.03
CA SER A 216 2.64 35.07 -9.88
C SER A 216 2.39 36.44 -10.50
N VAL A 217 1.17 36.69 -11.01
CA VAL A 217 0.78 38.00 -11.56
C VAL A 217 0.76 39.06 -10.47
N LEU A 218 0.21 38.77 -9.29
CA LEU A 218 0.23 39.68 -8.15
C LEU A 218 1.66 39.98 -7.68
N GLY A 219 2.55 38.98 -7.69
CA GLY A 219 3.97 39.16 -7.40
C GLY A 219 4.63 40.11 -8.38
N LEU A 220 4.41 39.92 -9.69
CA LEU A 220 4.94 40.83 -10.72
C LEU A 220 4.41 42.26 -10.56
N VAL A 221 3.11 42.42 -10.30
CA VAL A 221 2.50 43.73 -10.03
C VAL A 221 3.10 44.35 -8.78
N LEU A 222 3.29 43.60 -7.69
CA LEU A 222 3.91 44.14 -6.47
C LEU A 222 5.36 44.54 -6.68
N VAL A 223 6.16 43.75 -7.42
CA VAL A 223 7.57 44.09 -7.72
C VAL A 223 7.64 45.34 -8.60
N ASP A 224 6.70 45.50 -9.53
CA ASP A 224 6.52 46.71 -10.35
C ASP A 224 6.13 47.93 -9.49
N GLN A 225 5.10 47.81 -8.64
CA GLN A 225 4.62 48.87 -7.75
C GLN A 225 5.65 49.31 -6.69
N LEU A 226 6.51 48.40 -6.23
CA LEU A 226 7.55 48.68 -5.24
C LEU A 226 8.87 49.11 -5.88
N CYS A 227 8.93 49.27 -7.21
CA CYS A 227 10.12 49.66 -7.96
C CYS A 227 11.35 48.78 -7.66
N LEU A 228 11.14 47.52 -7.28
CA LEU A 228 12.18 46.60 -6.83
C LEU A 228 13.16 46.22 -7.96
N TRP A 229 12.75 46.40 -9.21
CA TRP A 229 13.58 46.18 -10.40
C TRP A 229 14.84 47.04 -10.43
N ASN A 230 14.82 48.24 -9.83
CA ASN A 230 15.99 49.13 -9.81
C ASN A 230 17.13 48.62 -8.89
N LYS A 231 16.86 47.60 -8.05
CA LYS A 231 17.88 46.96 -7.21
C LYS A 231 18.58 45.78 -7.88
N ILE A 232 18.10 45.32 -9.05
CA ILE A 232 18.67 44.17 -9.76
C ILE A 232 18.82 44.52 -11.27
N PRO A 233 19.90 45.22 -11.65
CA PRO A 233 20.06 45.79 -13.00
C PRO A 233 20.07 44.74 -14.12
N ILE A 234 20.56 43.52 -13.83
CA ILE A 234 20.65 42.42 -14.79
C ILE A 234 19.28 41.97 -15.27
N VAL A 235 18.28 41.94 -14.38
CA VAL A 235 16.94 41.44 -14.75
C VAL A 235 16.12 42.51 -15.47
N TYR A 236 16.36 43.78 -15.15
CA TYR A 236 15.74 44.92 -15.85
C TYR A 236 16.08 44.94 -17.35
N ASP A 237 17.37 44.76 -17.70
CA ASP A 237 17.82 44.76 -19.10
C ASP A 237 17.25 43.58 -19.91
N VAL A 238 17.15 42.40 -19.29
CA VAL A 238 16.58 41.20 -19.93
C VAL A 238 15.08 41.34 -20.18
N LEU A 239 14.32 41.87 -19.21
CA LEU A 239 12.87 42.05 -19.37
C LEU A 239 12.54 43.10 -20.43
N ARG A 240 13.35 44.16 -20.54
CA ARG A 240 13.24 45.16 -21.59
C ARG A 240 13.54 44.58 -22.98
N ALA A 241 14.56 43.71 -23.08
CA ALA A 241 14.90 43.03 -24.34
C ALA A 241 13.78 42.09 -24.83
N LEU A 242 12.95 41.58 -23.92
CA LEU A 242 11.78 40.76 -24.21
C LEU A 242 10.51 41.58 -24.50
N GLY A 243 10.59 42.91 -24.54
CA GLY A 243 9.50 43.80 -24.91
C GLY A 243 8.47 44.09 -23.82
N TYR A 244 8.76 43.76 -22.56
CA TYR A 244 7.90 44.12 -21.44
C TYR A 244 8.00 45.61 -21.12
N VAL A 245 6.89 46.34 -21.23
CA VAL A 245 6.78 47.75 -20.83
C VAL A 245 6.48 47.79 -19.33
N MET A 246 7.52 47.99 -18.53
CA MET A 246 7.38 48.18 -17.09
C MET A 246 6.95 49.62 -16.81
N VAL A 247 6.11 49.84 -15.78
CA VAL A 247 5.69 51.19 -15.40
C VAL A 247 6.91 51.95 -14.91
N ALA A 248 7.22 53.08 -15.53
CA ALA A 248 8.35 53.90 -15.14
C ALA A 248 8.08 54.50 -13.75
N CYS A 249 8.77 54.00 -12.73
CA CYS A 249 8.87 54.69 -11.44
C CYS A 249 9.67 55.97 -11.66
N ASN A 250 8.99 57.12 -11.53
CA ASN A 250 9.57 58.46 -11.64
C ASN A 250 10.14 58.90 -10.28
#